data_AF-A0A2D2LY11-F1
#
_entry.id   AF-A0A2D2LY11-F1
#
_cell.length_a   1.000
_cell.length_b   1.000
_cell.length_c   1.000
_cell.angle_alpha   90.00
_cell.angle_beta   90.00
_cell.angle_gamma   90.00
#
_symmetry.space_group_name_H-M   'P 1'
#
loop_
_entity.id
_entity.type
_entity.pdbx_description
1 polymer ?
#
loop_
_entity_poly.entity_id
_entity_poly.type
_entity_poly.pdbx_seq_one_letter_code
_entity_poly.pdbx_strand_id
1 'polypeptide(L)' 'MSPFLSSYIKWINVYNHERPHDSLNDMTPAEFKQVA' A
#
# COMPACT_ATOMS: atom_id res chain seq x y z
N MET A 1 5.34 -13.73 -18.46
CA MET A 1 4.68 -13.03 -17.33
C MET A 1 3.43 -12.33 -17.86
N SER A 2 2.27 -12.47 -17.21
CA SER A 2 1.06 -11.73 -17.62
C SER A 2 1.19 -10.24 -17.22
N PRO A 3 0.92 -9.29 -18.14
CA PRO A 3 1.02 -7.86 -17.84
C PRO A 3 0.02 -7.40 -16.76
N PHE A 4 -1.13 -8.08 -16.64
CA PHE A 4 -2.13 -7.78 -15.60
C PHE A 4 -1.60 -8.03 -14.19
N LEU A 5 -0.86 -9.13 -14.01
CA LEU A 5 -0.29 -9.48 -12.71
C LEU A 5 0.80 -8.47 -12.29
N SER A 6 1.57 -7.97 -13.27
CA SER A 6 2.60 -6.95 -13.03
C SER A 6 2.00 -5.62 -12.58
N SER A 7 0.91 -5.17 -13.20
CA SER A 7 0.23 -3.92 -12.78
C SER A 7 -0.38 -4.04 -11.39
N TYR A 8 -0.99 -5.19 -11.07
CA TYR A 8 -1.62 -5.42 -9.76
C TYR A 8 -0.59 -5.43 -8.62
N ILE A 9 0.53 -6.14 -8.80
CA ILE A 9 1.61 -6.19 -7.82
C ILE A 9 2.19 -4.78 -7.57
N LYS A 10 2.39 -4.00 -8.64
CA LYS A 10 2.87 -2.62 -8.51
C LYS A 10 1.88 -1.77 -7.69
N TRP A 11 0.58 -1.87 -7.98
CA TRP A 11 -0.43 -1.11 -7.26
C TRP A 11 -0.51 -1.49 -5.77
N ILE A 12 -0.42 -2.78 -5.44
CA ILE A 12 -0.40 -3.26 -4.05
C ILE A 12 0.77 -2.66 -3.27
N ASN A 13 1.96 -2.60 -3.87
CA ASN A 13 3.13 -2.06 -3.20
C ASN A 13 2.95 -0.57 -2.87
N VAL A 14 2.46 0.21 -3.84
CA VAL A 14 2.17 1.64 -3.65
C VAL A 14 1.12 1.82 -2.55
N TYR A 15 0.01 1.07 -2.60
CA TYR A 15 -1.06 1.19 -1.62
C TYR A 15 -0.60 0.88 -0.20
N ASN A 16 0.18 -0.19 -0.02
CA ASN A 16 0.57 -0.68 1.29
C ASN A 16 1.76 0.05 1.91
N HIS A 17 2.67 0.62 1.11
CA HIS A 17 3.96 1.13 1.60
C HIS A 17 4.29 2.57 1.21
N GLU A 18 3.64 3.16 0.21
CA GLU A 18 4.01 4.50 -0.29
C GLU A 18 2.89 5.52 -0.14
N ARG A 19 1.63 5.07 -0.15
CA ARG A 19 0.46 5.94 -0.10
C ARG A 19 -0.03 6.09 1.34
N PRO A 20 0.10 7.29 1.96
CA PRO A 20 -0.56 7.58 3.22
C PRO A 20 -2.08 7.71 3.00
N HIS A 21 -2.85 7.39 4.04
CA HIS A 21 -4.31 7.47 4.00
C HIS A 21 -4.83 8.25 5.21
N ASP A 22 -5.69 9.25 4.97
CA ASP A 22 -6.29 10.09 6.01
C ASP A 22 -7.00 9.26 7.09
N SER A 23 -7.64 8.15 6.71
CA SER A 23 -8.32 7.24 7.65
C SER A 23 -7.37 6.47 8.56
N LEU A 24 -6.07 6.50 8.29
CA LEU A 24 -5.01 5.89 9.07
C LEU A 24 -4.14 6.96 9.76
N ASN A 25 -4.67 8.16 10.01
CA ASN A 25 -3.89 9.30 10.54
C ASN A 25 -2.66 9.62 9.66
N ASP A 26 -2.87 9.67 8.35
CA ASP A 26 -1.84 9.95 7.35
C ASP A 26 -0.68 8.92 7.31
N MET A 27 -0.90 7.72 7.84
CA MET A 27 0.03 6.60 7.72
C MET A 27 -0.28 5.71 6.53
N THR A 28 0.72 5.00 6.05
CA THR A 28 0.54 3.85 5.15
C THR A 28 -0.04 2.66 5.93
N PRO A 29 -0.66 1.68 5.26
CA PRO A 29 -1.12 0.46 5.92
C PRO A 29 -0.01 -0.32 6.63
N ALA A 30 1.21 -0.33 6.07
CA ALA A 30 2.36 -0.98 6.69
C ALA A 30 2.79 -0.28 7.99
N GLU A 31 2.83 1.05 8.01
CA GLU A 31 3.15 1.84 9.22
C GLU A 31 2.05 1.70 10.28
N PHE A 32 0.78 1.79 9.89
CA PHE A 32 -0.34 1.63 10.80
C PHE A 32 -0.31 0.27 11.53
N LYS A 33 0.05 -0.80 10.81
CA LYS A 33 0.19 -2.16 11.38
C LYS A 33 1.28 -2.26 12.45
N GLN A 34 2.27 -1.37 12.47
CA GLN A 34 3.34 -1.38 13.47
C GLN A 34 2.95 -0.65 14.76
N VAL A 35 1.93 0.21 14.71
CA VAL A 35 1.51 1.06 15.84
C VAL A 35 0.18 0.64 16.47
N ALA A 36 -0.63 -0.17 15.75
CA ALA A 36 -1.87 -0.78 16.25
C ALA A 36 -1.61 -2.04 17.07
#